data_AF-A0A7X8LFZ8-F1
#
_entry.id   AF-A0A7X8LFZ8-F1
#
_cell.length_a   1.000
_cell.length_b   1.000
_cell.length_c   1.000
_cell.angle_alpha   90.00
_cell.angle_beta   90.00
_cell.angle_gamma   90.00
#
_symmetry.space_group_name_H-M   'P 1'
#
loop_
_entity.id
_entity.type
_entity.pdbx_description
1 polymer ?
#
loop_
_entity_poly.entity_id
_entity_poly.type
_entity_poly.pdbx_seq_one_letter_code
_entity_poly.pdbx_strand_id
1 'polypeptide(L)'
;MRLINKSKSNVKIFIIFFIIITIIFAIITISMSRSIREYYYNQKRQEAVMIAQSISVYLSRNEDIVDIAYQLVDEQLLMSLKAVSTHYGNYSNELIHKLIDDLDINEINIYNTKGVIEYSNKKYNIGWHTYKSHKAYDFINSEDKVLIEDIRRDAIGDKYYK
;
A
#
# COMPACT_ATOMS: atom_id res chain seq x y z
N MET A 1 -28.68 59.68 -32.56
CA MET A 1 -28.76 58.46 -31.72
C MET A 1 -27.58 57.55 -32.09
N ARG A 2 -26.46 57.59 -31.34
CA ARG A 2 -25.28 56.75 -31.59
C ARG A 2 -25.26 55.63 -30.55
N LEU A 3 -25.62 54.42 -30.98
CA LEU A 3 -25.53 53.22 -30.15
C LEU A 3 -24.06 52.77 -30.13
N ILE A 4 -23.41 53.04 -29.00
CA ILE A 4 -22.02 52.63 -28.74
C ILE A 4 -22.01 51.12 -28.50
N ASN A 5 -21.38 50.40 -29.41
CA ASN A 5 -21.19 48.95 -29.41
C ASN A 5 -20.23 48.51 -28.28
N LYS A 6 -20.73 48.42 -27.04
CA LYS A 6 -19.92 48.22 -25.82
C LYS A 6 -19.72 46.75 -25.40
N SER A 7 -20.46 45.78 -25.98
CA SER A 7 -20.41 44.36 -25.53
C SER A 7 -19.29 43.52 -26.14
N LYS A 8 -18.83 43.83 -27.36
CA LYS A 8 -17.76 43.06 -28.03
C LYS A 8 -16.41 43.14 -27.33
N SER A 9 -16.16 44.19 -26.53
CA SER A 9 -14.91 44.37 -25.80
C SER A 9 -14.79 43.48 -24.56
N ASN A 10 -15.88 43.29 -23.82
CA ASN A 10 -15.87 42.47 -22.59
C ASN A 10 -15.68 40.98 -22.90
N VAL A 11 -16.25 40.51 -24.02
CA VAL A 11 -16.08 39.11 -24.47
C VAL A 11 -14.63 38.83 -24.86
N LYS A 12 -13.94 39.77 -25.52
CA LYS A 12 -12.52 39.61 -25.85
C LYS A 12 -11.64 39.52 -24.61
N ILE A 13 -11.91 40.34 -23.59
CA ILE A 13 -11.18 40.30 -22.31
C ILE A 13 -11.41 38.96 -21.60
N PHE A 14 -12.67 38.49 -21.55
CA PHE A 14 -13.00 37.18 -20.98
C PHE A 14 -12.28 36.03 -21.71
N ILE A 15 -12.24 36.06 -23.04
CA ILE A 15 -11.52 35.05 -23.84
C ILE A 15 -10.01 35.09 -23.55
N ILE A 16 -9.41 36.27 -23.40
CA ILE A 16 -7.98 36.39 -23.05
C ILE A 16 -7.71 35.78 -21.67
N PHE A 17 -8.51 36.09 -20.66
CA PHE A 17 -8.38 35.50 -19.33
C PHE A 17 -8.56 33.97 -19.35
N PHE A 18 -9.53 33.47 -20.12
CA PHE A 18 -9.74 32.03 -20.30
C PHE A 18 -8.53 31.33 -20.93
N ILE A 19 -7.93 31.94 -21.95
CA ILE A 19 -6.71 31.43 -22.60
C ILE A 19 -5.55 31.39 -21.60
N ILE A 20 -5.36 32.46 -20.81
CA ILE A 20 -4.29 32.52 -19.80
C ILE A 20 -4.45 31.41 -18.75
N ILE A 21 -5.67 31.22 -18.23
CA ILE A 21 -5.96 30.15 -17.26
C ILE A 21 -5.67 28.77 -17.87
N THR A 22 -6.10 28.55 -19.11
CA THR A 22 -5.85 27.29 -19.83
C THR A 22 -4.35 27.01 -19.97
N ILE A 23 -3.56 28.03 -20.29
CA ILE A 23 -2.10 27.93 -20.40
C ILE A 23 -1.47 27.57 -19.04
N ILE A 24 -1.92 28.20 -17.95
CA ILE A 24 -1.42 27.90 -16.60
C ILE A 24 -1.73 26.45 -16.22
N PHE A 25 -2.95 25.99 -16.44
CA PHE A 25 -3.32 24.59 -16.19
C PHE A 25 -2.47 23.63 -17.03
N ALA A 26 -2.25 23.92 -18.31
CA ALA A 26 -1.41 23.10 -19.17
C ALA A 26 0.04 22.99 -18.63
N ILE A 27 0.62 24.11 -18.19
CA ILE A 27 1.97 24.14 -17.60
C ILE A 27 2.03 23.28 -16.33
N ILE A 28 1.05 23.43 -15.43
CA ILE A 28 0.98 22.66 -14.18
C ILE A 28 0.86 21.17 -14.49
N THR A 29 -0.04 20.77 -15.38
CA THR A 29 -0.24 19.36 -15.75
C THR A 29 1.04 18.74 -16.33
N ILE A 30 1.74 19.45 -17.21
CA ILE A 30 3.00 18.97 -17.79
C ILE A 30 4.07 18.83 -16.70
N SER A 31 4.21 19.83 -15.82
CA SER A 31 5.17 19.81 -14.72
C SER A 31 4.91 18.63 -13.77
N MET A 32 3.68 18.50 -13.30
CA MET A 32 3.26 17.44 -12.38
C MET A 32 3.43 16.05 -13.00
N SER A 33 3.10 15.90 -14.29
CA SER A 33 3.32 14.64 -15.02
C SER A 33 4.79 14.24 -15.12
N ARG A 34 5.71 15.22 -15.17
CA ARG A 34 7.16 14.96 -15.15
C ARG A 34 7.61 14.54 -13.76
N SER A 35 7.21 15.26 -12.71
CA SER A 35 7.56 14.93 -11.33
C SER A 35 7.06 13.54 -10.91
N ILE A 36 5.83 13.19 -11.28
CA ILE A 36 5.28 11.85 -11.03
C ILE A 36 6.14 10.78 -11.73
N ARG A 37 6.46 10.99 -13.00
CA ARG A 37 7.26 10.03 -13.77
C ARG A 37 8.66 9.86 -13.17
N GLU A 38 9.31 10.94 -12.76
CA GLU A 38 10.62 10.90 -12.11
C GLU A 38 10.57 10.18 -10.76
N TYR A 39 9.52 10.43 -9.95
CA TYR A 39 9.32 9.73 -8.68
C TYR A 39 9.21 8.22 -8.89
N TYR A 40 8.30 7.77 -9.77
CA TYR A 40 8.13 6.35 -10.06
C TYR A 40 9.36 5.73 -10.72
N TYR A 41 10.05 6.47 -11.59
CA TYR A 41 11.30 6.00 -12.20
C TYR A 41 12.39 5.79 -11.16
N ASN A 42 12.54 6.72 -10.20
CA ASN A 42 13.51 6.59 -9.13
C ASN A 42 13.17 5.46 -8.16
N GLN A 43 11.88 5.28 -7.84
CA GLN A 43 11.41 4.15 -7.05
C GLN A 43 11.73 2.81 -7.75
N LYS A 44 11.38 2.68 -9.03
CA LYS A 44 11.68 1.48 -9.83
C LYS A 44 13.18 1.24 -9.97
N ARG A 45 13.97 2.30 -10.07
CA ARG A 45 15.43 2.21 -10.08
C ARG A 45 15.97 1.67 -8.75
N GLN A 46 15.47 2.15 -7.62
CA GLN A 46 15.86 1.65 -6.31
C GLN A 46 15.48 0.18 -6.13
N GLU A 47 14.25 -0.20 -6.48
CA GLU A 47 13.79 -1.60 -6.50
C GLU A 47 14.71 -2.47 -7.38
N ALA A 48 14.99 -2.04 -8.61
CA ALA A 48 15.86 -2.77 -9.53
C ALA A 48 17.30 -2.91 -9.00
N VAL A 49 17.83 -1.88 -8.34
CA VAL A 49 19.17 -1.93 -7.70
C VAL A 49 19.16 -2.88 -6.51
N MET A 50 18.13 -2.85 -5.67
CA MET A 50 18.00 -3.79 -4.54
C MET A 50 17.93 -5.24 -5.04
N ILE A 51 17.15 -5.50 -6.10
CA ILE A 51 17.08 -6.82 -6.75
C ILE A 51 18.42 -7.20 -7.38
N ALA A 52 19.09 -6.30 -8.08
CA ALA A 52 20.38 -6.60 -8.70
C ALA A 52 21.50 -6.84 -7.67
N GLN A 53 21.49 -6.08 -6.57
CA GLN A 53 22.40 -6.26 -5.44
C GLN A 53 22.16 -7.58 -4.75
N SER A 54 20.88 -7.93 -4.50
CA SER A 54 20.56 -9.24 -3.98
C SER A 54 21.10 -10.28 -4.95
N ILE A 55 20.69 -10.28 -6.24
CA ILE A 55 21.14 -11.20 -7.30
C ILE A 55 22.67 -11.35 -7.35
N SER A 56 23.41 -10.24 -7.31
CA SER A 56 24.88 -10.23 -7.36
C SER A 56 25.51 -10.91 -6.14
N VAL A 57 24.91 -10.75 -4.96
CA VAL A 57 25.31 -11.46 -3.75
C VAL A 57 25.08 -12.98 -3.91
N TYR A 58 23.96 -13.43 -4.52
CA TYR A 58 23.73 -14.88 -4.77
C TYR A 58 24.66 -15.47 -5.83
N LEU A 59 24.98 -14.76 -6.92
CA LEU A 59 25.91 -15.27 -7.94
C LEU A 59 27.32 -15.50 -7.37
N SER A 60 27.65 -14.82 -6.27
CA SER A 60 28.91 -15.01 -5.56
C SER A 60 28.90 -16.19 -4.56
N ARG A 61 27.73 -16.76 -4.23
CA ARG A 61 27.56 -17.83 -3.23
C ARG A 61 26.44 -18.81 -3.63
N ASN A 62 26.81 -19.92 -4.26
CA ASN A 62 25.88 -21.00 -4.61
C ASN A 62 25.48 -21.78 -3.34
N GLU A 63 24.31 -21.48 -2.75
CA GLU A 63 23.44 -22.41 -1.97
C GLU A 63 22.12 -21.76 -1.44
N ASP A 64 21.99 -20.41 -1.38
CA ASP A 64 20.96 -19.76 -0.53
C ASP A 64 19.81 -19.01 -1.26
N ILE A 65 19.26 -19.55 -2.36
CA ILE A 65 18.19 -18.85 -3.13
C ILE A 65 16.88 -18.71 -2.33
N VAL A 66 16.59 -19.66 -1.45
CA VAL A 66 15.34 -19.72 -0.68
C VAL A 66 15.32 -18.70 0.46
N ASP A 67 16.44 -18.50 1.15
CA ASP A 67 16.52 -17.66 2.34
C ASP A 67 16.29 -16.17 2.06
N ILE A 68 16.74 -15.71 0.89
CA ILE A 68 16.53 -14.31 0.54
C ILE A 68 15.13 -14.10 -0.06
N ALA A 69 14.52 -15.11 -0.70
CA ALA A 69 13.10 -15.05 -1.03
C ALA A 69 12.26 -14.89 0.26
N TYR A 70 12.63 -15.59 1.34
CA TYR A 70 12.02 -15.39 2.65
C TYR A 70 12.25 -13.98 3.19
N GLN A 71 13.48 -13.46 3.12
CA GLN A 71 13.78 -12.10 3.58
C GLN A 71 12.94 -11.04 2.83
N LEU A 72 12.78 -11.18 1.52
CA LEU A 72 11.97 -10.26 0.72
C LEU A 72 10.48 -10.31 1.12
N VAL A 73 9.95 -11.50 1.40
CA VAL A 73 8.58 -11.65 1.91
C VAL A 73 8.46 -11.01 3.30
N ASP A 74 9.43 -11.23 4.18
CA ASP A 74 9.44 -10.63 5.52
C ASP A 74 9.44 -9.09 5.46
N GLU A 75 10.25 -8.51 4.56
CA GLU A 75 10.28 -7.06 4.32
C GLU A 75 8.93 -6.54 3.79
N GLN A 76 8.29 -7.26 2.85
CA GLN A 76 6.96 -6.90 2.34
C GLN A 76 5.88 -6.97 3.43
N LEU A 77 5.90 -8.01 4.27
CA LEU A 77 4.98 -8.16 5.40
C LEU A 77 5.16 -7.01 6.40
N LEU A 78 6.40 -6.64 6.73
CA LEU A 78 6.68 -5.53 7.63
C LEU A 78 6.19 -4.18 7.08
N MET A 79 6.39 -3.93 5.79
CA MET A 79 5.87 -2.71 5.15
C MET A 79 4.34 -2.68 5.14
N SER A 80 3.70 -3.81 4.85
CA SER A 80 2.24 -3.95 4.85
C SER A 80 1.66 -3.74 6.24
N LEU A 81 2.27 -4.33 7.28
CA LEU A 81 1.89 -4.11 8.67
C LEU A 81 1.99 -2.63 9.06
N LYS A 82 3.06 -1.94 8.67
CA LYS A 82 3.21 -0.49 8.91
C LYS A 82 2.08 0.29 8.23
N ALA A 83 1.79 0.00 6.96
CA ALA A 83 0.71 0.65 6.22
C ALA A 83 -0.66 0.44 6.91
N VAL A 84 -1.01 -0.80 7.24
CA VAL A 84 -2.25 -1.12 7.96
C VAL A 84 -2.31 -0.42 9.33
N SER A 85 -1.19 -0.36 10.06
CA SER A 85 -1.13 0.28 11.38
C SER A 85 -1.38 1.80 11.35
N THR A 86 -1.16 2.47 10.20
CA THR A 86 -1.47 3.91 10.07
C THR A 86 -2.96 4.24 10.21
N HIS A 87 -3.82 3.23 10.09
CA HIS A 87 -5.27 3.33 10.24
C HIS A 87 -5.79 2.87 11.62
N TYR A 88 -4.89 2.70 12.60
CA TYR A 88 -5.24 2.23 13.93
C TYR A 88 -6.41 3.02 14.54
N GLY A 89 -7.41 2.28 15.05
CA GLY A 89 -8.64 2.85 15.62
C GLY A 89 -9.72 3.22 14.62
N ASN A 90 -9.45 3.17 13.30
CA ASN A 90 -10.39 3.50 12.23
C ASN A 90 -10.48 2.38 11.18
N TYR A 91 -10.59 1.14 11.65
CA TYR A 91 -10.74 -0.02 10.77
C TYR A 91 -12.19 -0.21 10.31
N SER A 92 -12.35 -0.62 9.05
CA SER A 92 -13.62 -1.11 8.51
C SER A 92 -13.33 -2.20 7.48
N ASN A 93 -14.31 -3.07 7.22
CA ASN A 93 -14.12 -4.14 6.23
C ASN A 93 -13.83 -3.57 4.83
N GLU A 94 -14.44 -2.43 4.46
CA GLU A 94 -14.18 -1.73 3.21
C GLU A 94 -12.73 -1.24 3.13
N LEU A 95 -12.20 -0.68 4.22
CA LEU A 95 -10.80 -0.27 4.29
C LEU A 95 -9.87 -1.48 4.16
N ILE A 96 -10.15 -2.57 4.88
CA ILE A 96 -9.33 -3.79 4.82
C ILE A 96 -9.34 -4.36 3.39
N HIS A 97 -10.49 -4.42 2.73
CA HIS A 97 -10.58 -4.85 1.33
C HIS A 97 -9.74 -3.98 0.39
N LYS A 98 -9.77 -2.66 0.57
CA LYS A 98 -8.94 -1.75 -0.22
C LYS A 98 -7.44 -1.97 0.04
N LEU A 99 -7.04 -2.13 1.30
CA LEU A 99 -5.64 -2.33 1.66
C LEU A 99 -5.06 -3.64 1.12
N ILE A 100 -5.88 -4.70 1.03
CA ILE A 100 -5.49 -5.95 0.37
C ILE A 100 -5.07 -5.70 -1.09
N ASP A 101 -5.90 -4.96 -1.83
CA ASP A 101 -5.66 -4.68 -3.25
C ASP A 101 -4.44 -3.75 -3.43
N ASP A 102 -4.30 -2.75 -2.56
CA ASP A 102 -3.20 -1.77 -2.62
C ASP A 102 -1.83 -2.37 -2.22
N LEU A 103 -1.81 -3.36 -1.32
CA LEU A 103 -0.58 -3.96 -0.77
C LEU A 103 -0.21 -5.31 -1.40
N ASP A 104 -1.08 -5.86 -2.25
CA ASP A 104 -0.93 -7.17 -2.90
C ASP A 104 -0.66 -8.32 -1.90
N ILE A 105 -1.44 -8.37 -0.84
CA ILE A 105 -1.37 -9.41 0.21
C ILE A 105 -2.67 -10.23 0.25
N ASN A 106 -2.62 -11.48 0.69
CA ASN A 106 -3.78 -12.36 0.57
C ASN A 106 -4.83 -12.18 1.67
N GLU A 107 -4.39 -11.77 2.86
CA GLU A 107 -5.21 -11.76 4.06
C GLU A 107 -4.75 -10.73 5.08
N ILE A 108 -5.71 -10.01 5.67
CA ILE A 108 -5.52 -9.16 6.83
C ILE A 108 -6.58 -9.53 7.85
N ASN A 109 -6.17 -9.80 9.09
CA ASN A 109 -7.07 -10.02 10.22
C ASN A 109 -6.73 -9.03 11.33
N ILE A 110 -7.71 -8.22 11.74
CA ILE A 110 -7.57 -7.29 12.86
C ILE A 110 -8.22 -7.91 14.09
N TYR A 111 -7.40 -8.20 15.10
CA TYR A 111 -7.84 -8.76 16.37
C TYR A 111 -8.12 -7.66 17.39
N ASN A 112 -9.12 -7.89 18.26
CA ASN A 112 -9.28 -7.10 19.47
C ASN A 112 -8.42 -7.64 20.62
N THR A 113 -8.43 -6.94 21.75
CA THR A 113 -7.65 -7.30 22.95
C THR A 113 -8.05 -8.64 23.58
N LYS A 114 -9.22 -9.18 23.22
CA LYS A 114 -9.67 -10.51 23.63
C LYS A 114 -9.20 -11.60 22.65
N GLY A 115 -8.56 -11.25 21.54
CA GLY A 115 -8.13 -12.21 20.53
C GLY A 115 -9.25 -12.68 19.59
N VAL A 116 -10.31 -11.89 19.42
CA VAL A 116 -11.35 -12.12 18.40
C VAL A 116 -11.04 -11.26 17.16
N ILE A 117 -11.16 -11.83 15.97
CA ILE A 117 -11.05 -11.09 14.71
C ILE A 117 -12.30 -10.21 14.51
N GLU A 118 -12.12 -8.89 14.52
CA GLU A 118 -13.21 -7.91 14.31
C GLU A 118 -13.34 -7.49 12.85
N TYR A 119 -12.22 -7.36 12.13
CA TYR A 119 -12.19 -6.96 10.73
C TYR A 119 -11.30 -7.89 9.91
N SER A 120 -11.76 -8.25 8.72
CA SER A 120 -11.01 -9.10 7.79
C SER A 120 -11.52 -8.96 6.36
N ASN A 121 -10.64 -9.16 5.38
CA ASN A 121 -11.06 -9.36 3.99
C ASN A 121 -11.69 -10.75 3.76
N LYS A 122 -11.52 -11.69 4.69
CA LYS A 122 -12.15 -13.01 4.68
C LYS A 122 -13.33 -12.99 5.64
N LYS A 123 -14.54 -12.90 5.10
CA LYS A 123 -15.77 -12.86 5.92
C LYS A 123 -15.90 -14.02 6.91
N TYR A 124 -15.40 -15.21 6.55
CA TYR A 124 -15.46 -16.39 7.40
C TYR A 124 -14.49 -16.34 8.59
N ASN A 125 -13.51 -15.43 8.60
CA ASN A 125 -12.60 -15.23 9.74
C ASN A 125 -13.20 -14.34 10.83
N ILE A 126 -14.15 -13.48 10.48
CA ILE A 126 -14.74 -12.52 11.43
C ILE A 126 -15.44 -13.30 12.55
N GLY A 127 -15.11 -12.96 13.80
CA GLY A 127 -15.62 -13.64 14.99
C GLY A 127 -14.82 -14.88 15.40
N TRP A 128 -13.84 -15.32 14.61
CA TRP A 128 -12.91 -16.37 15.03
C TRP A 128 -12.07 -15.91 16.24
N HIS A 129 -11.90 -16.80 17.21
CA HIS A 129 -11.22 -16.53 18.45
C HIS A 129 -9.93 -17.35 18.53
N THR A 130 -8.80 -16.67 18.74
CA THR A 130 -7.52 -17.35 18.95
C THR A 130 -7.52 -18.12 20.28
N TYR A 131 -6.72 -19.16 20.37
CA TYR A 131 -6.66 -20.06 21.52
C TYR A 131 -5.22 -20.32 21.96
N LYS A 132 -5.04 -20.83 23.17
CA LYS A 132 -3.71 -21.12 23.72
C LYS A 132 -2.92 -22.05 22.80
N SER A 133 -1.65 -21.73 22.56
CA SER A 133 -0.76 -22.40 21.58
C SER A 133 -1.00 -22.03 20.11
N HIS A 134 -1.97 -21.16 19.80
CA HIS A 134 -2.02 -20.48 18.51
C HIS A 134 -1.11 -19.25 18.54
N LYS A 135 -0.39 -18.99 17.46
CA LYS A 135 0.65 -17.96 17.39
C LYS A 135 0.12 -16.54 17.61
N ALA A 136 -1.09 -16.25 17.14
CA ALA A 136 -1.75 -14.98 17.45
C ALA A 136 -2.08 -14.84 18.95
N TYR A 137 -2.40 -15.94 19.65
CA TYR A 137 -2.61 -15.91 21.11
C TYR A 137 -1.29 -15.63 21.82
N ASP A 138 -0.23 -16.33 21.43
CA ASP A 138 1.10 -16.15 22.03
C ASP A 138 1.60 -14.72 21.82
N PHE A 139 1.39 -14.15 20.62
CA PHE A 139 1.76 -12.77 20.29
C PHE A 139 0.98 -11.73 21.10
N ILE A 140 -0.34 -11.87 21.23
CA ILE A 140 -1.17 -10.94 22.02
C ILE A 140 -0.74 -10.91 23.50
N ASN A 141 -0.18 -12.00 24.01
CA ASN A 141 0.31 -12.11 25.39
C ASN A 141 1.83 -11.87 25.52
N SER A 142 2.51 -11.50 24.44
CA SER A 142 3.94 -11.19 24.44
C SER A 142 4.20 -9.69 24.62
N GLU A 143 5.45 -9.31 24.88
CA GLU A 143 5.89 -7.90 24.86
C GLU A 143 6.32 -7.44 23.44
N ASP A 144 6.23 -8.32 22.45
CA ASP A 144 6.70 -8.05 21.09
C ASP A 144 5.76 -7.10 20.36
N LYS A 145 6.34 -6.15 19.62
CA LYS A 145 5.58 -5.19 18.80
C LYS A 145 5.28 -5.72 17.40
N VAL A 146 6.11 -6.63 16.92
CA VAL A 146 6.03 -7.25 15.59
C VAL A 146 6.53 -8.68 15.74
N LEU A 147 5.78 -9.62 15.17
CA LEU A 147 6.18 -11.01 15.01
C LEU A 147 6.03 -11.37 13.52
N ILE A 148 7.10 -11.86 12.92
CA ILE A 148 7.10 -12.44 11.58
C ILE A 148 7.41 -13.92 11.75
N GLU A 149 6.56 -14.78 11.20
CA GLU A 149 6.64 -16.22 11.37
C GLU A 149 7.26 -16.93 10.16
N ASP A 150 7.66 -18.18 10.35
CA ASP A 150 7.93 -19.11 9.25
C ASP A 150 6.63 -19.52 8.55
N ILE A 151 6.75 -20.07 7.34
CA ILE A 151 5.59 -20.60 6.61
C ILE A 151 4.89 -21.67 7.46
N ARG A 152 3.59 -21.47 7.69
CA ARG A 152 2.75 -22.44 8.38
C ARG A 152 1.37 -22.54 7.76
N ARG A 153 0.69 -23.65 8.05
CA ARG A 153 -0.72 -23.83 7.69
C ARG A 153 -1.58 -22.87 8.49
N ASP A 154 -2.58 -22.31 7.82
CA ASP A 154 -3.63 -21.52 8.45
C ASP A 154 -4.41 -22.35 9.48
N ALA A 155 -4.91 -21.69 10.52
CA ALA A 155 -5.72 -22.32 11.55
C ALA A 155 -7.20 -22.41 11.16
N ILE A 156 -7.65 -21.57 10.21
CA ILE A 156 -9.05 -21.50 9.77
C ILE A 156 -9.24 -22.24 8.44
N GLY A 157 -8.31 -22.08 7.49
CA GLY A 157 -8.31 -22.70 6.18
C GLY A 157 -7.24 -23.78 5.96
N ASP A 158 -7.14 -24.26 4.71
CA ASP A 158 -6.20 -25.32 4.30
C ASP A 158 -5.04 -24.78 3.42
N LYS A 159 -4.66 -23.52 3.64
CA LYS A 159 -3.58 -22.87 2.89
C LYS A 159 -2.37 -22.65 3.78
N TYR A 160 -1.20 -22.65 3.15
CA TYR A 160 0.03 -22.23 3.80
C TYR A 160 0.24 -20.75 3.53
N TYR A 161 0.54 -20.01 4.58
CA TYR A 161 0.86 -18.59 4.52
C TYR A 161 2.20 -18.34 5.18
N LYS A 162 2.81 -17.22 4.75
CA LYS A 162 3.83 -16.51 5.50
C LYS A 162 3.23 -15.19 5.95
#